data_AF-O62313-F1
#
_entry.id   AF-O62313-F1
#
_cell.length_a   1.000
_cell.length_b   1.000
_cell.length_c   1.000
_cell.angle_alpha   90.00
_cell.angle_beta   90.00
_cell.angle_gamma   90.00
#
_symmetry.space_group_name_H-M   'P 1'
#
loop_
_entity.id
_entity.type
_entity.pdbx_description
1 polymer ?
#
loop_
_entity_poly.entity_id
_entity_poly.type
_entity_poly.pdbx_seq_one_letter_code
_entity_poly.pdbx_strand_id
1 'polypeptide(L)'
;METQKIRVTTIAYYSRDSEMNVIPDSRPKTLNKNSTYFDRPYQTLPSLDGEFDDLGGGEFDLESFLQFIRQKDLYEGNCNKPDFVTNKNLLATIASFVPPTESSGSVQQKENIQILVVRVGGVYYLAKLSKENKKHRLFDCSFVFEHILTRATEDEMPMANGIVNKGVFKMEVPLGDGTFCTVLYTGELDAVDDRNNHVELKLFEGGLTEHVWKRRSQWMFWQSFFSNVLTLIIGSRNHPSLLEITDAKFDWPTNVLYDIETRSREEILEEVAKRFEGTEDHWTIEDGQKRLQSFFNLIKNSVKKDRDCYVITNDGSQWKIEQDHQKLAGTFRHVVEHILKSKGKMDINGNISYLPVREEWERSLIVKYLSENTESDETKAKKIVDRLGSGIGPEVAAVRCIGQPRHLQIVVNSIYQQRRCLRNVHKMKTSEFNGFYIERFISWEERKAFHEDQRNMARN
;
A
#
# COMPACT_ATOMS: atom_id res chain seq x y z
N MET A 1 -11.74 8.18 -31.51
CA MET A 1 -11.71 8.21 -30.04
C MET A 1 -11.97 6.79 -29.55
N GLU A 2 -11.00 6.16 -28.90
CA GLU A 2 -11.22 4.89 -28.21
C GLU A 2 -12.29 5.09 -27.13
N THR A 3 -13.30 4.22 -27.09
CA THR A 3 -14.37 4.34 -26.11
C THR A 3 -13.99 3.62 -24.83
N GLN A 4 -13.82 4.38 -23.76
CA GLN A 4 -13.67 3.83 -22.43
C GLN A 4 -14.93 3.04 -22.04
N LYS A 5 -14.77 1.73 -21.84
CA LYS A 5 -15.88 0.81 -21.53
C LYS A 5 -16.08 0.61 -20.04
N ILE A 6 -15.02 0.81 -19.26
CA ILE A 6 -15.07 0.72 -17.79
C ILE A 6 -15.78 1.95 -17.26
N ARG A 7 -16.77 1.75 -16.38
CA ARG A 7 -17.47 2.83 -15.68
C ARG A 7 -17.01 2.87 -14.24
N VAL A 8 -16.63 4.05 -13.76
CA VAL A 8 -16.25 4.30 -12.36
C VAL A 8 -17.26 5.26 -11.75
N THR A 9 -17.69 4.96 -10.53
CA THR A 9 -18.59 5.79 -9.76
C THR A 9 -18.03 5.96 -8.35
N THR A 10 -18.08 7.18 -7.83
CA THR A 10 -17.78 7.44 -6.41
C THR A 10 -19.04 7.18 -5.61
N ILE A 11 -18.95 6.33 -4.58
CA ILE A 11 -20.12 5.91 -3.80
C ILE A 11 -20.12 6.46 -2.37
N ALA A 12 -18.95 6.73 -1.79
CA ALA A 12 -18.83 7.26 -0.44
C ALA A 12 -17.43 7.81 -0.16
N TYR A 13 -17.26 8.40 1.03
CA TYR A 13 -16.00 8.91 1.55
C TYR A 13 -15.80 8.47 2.99
N TYR A 14 -14.54 8.37 3.42
CA TYR A 14 -14.15 8.24 4.82
C TYR A 14 -12.73 8.76 5.02
N SER A 15 -12.34 8.98 6.26
CA SER A 15 -10.93 9.11 6.62
C SER A 15 -10.49 7.92 7.46
N ARG A 16 -9.21 7.55 7.38
CA ARG A 16 -8.56 6.70 8.37
C ARG A 16 -7.56 7.49 9.18
N ASP A 17 -7.37 7.18 10.44
CA ASP A 17 -6.23 7.68 11.22
C ASP A 17 -4.98 6.79 11.06
N SER A 18 -3.94 7.07 11.84
CA SER A 18 -2.69 6.29 11.87
C SER A 18 -2.86 4.90 12.52
N GLU A 19 -3.95 4.67 13.25
CA GLU A 19 -4.31 3.38 13.86
C GLU A 19 -5.30 2.59 13.00
N MET A 20 -5.60 3.06 11.78
CA MET A 20 -6.58 2.48 10.84
C MET A 20 -8.04 2.55 11.32
N ASN A 21 -8.36 3.39 12.32
CA ASN A 21 -9.74 3.64 12.70
C ASN A 21 -10.43 4.47 11.60
N VAL A 22 -11.66 4.10 11.28
CA VAL A 22 -12.45 4.73 10.21
C VAL A 22 -13.36 5.82 10.77
N ILE A 23 -13.33 6.99 10.14
CA ILE A 23 -14.25 8.11 10.33
C ILE A 23 -15.11 8.22 9.06
N PRO A 24 -16.33 7.65 9.05
CA PRO A 24 -17.19 7.66 7.86
C PRO A 24 -17.63 9.07 7.45
N ASP A 25 -17.94 9.24 6.16
CA ASP A 25 -18.49 10.45 5.56
C ASP A 25 -17.57 11.69 5.65
N SER A 26 -16.34 11.51 6.13
CA SER A 26 -15.31 12.54 6.10
C SER A 26 -14.85 12.78 4.67
N ARG A 27 -14.89 14.04 4.24
CA ARG A 27 -14.58 14.46 2.86
C ARG A 27 -13.12 14.90 2.72
N PRO A 28 -12.55 14.79 1.50
CA PRO A 28 -11.23 15.35 1.21
C PRO A 28 -11.20 16.86 1.44
N LYS A 29 -9.99 17.40 1.66
CA LYS A 29 -9.79 18.85 1.78
C LYS A 29 -10.13 19.53 0.45
N THR A 30 -10.69 20.73 0.53
CA THR A 30 -10.92 21.57 -0.65
C THR A 30 -9.61 22.26 -1.05
N LEU A 31 -9.34 22.34 -2.35
CA LEU A 31 -8.28 23.18 -2.89
C LEU A 31 -8.49 24.62 -2.43
N ASN A 32 -7.42 25.22 -1.93
CA ASN A 32 -7.46 26.62 -1.57
C ASN A 32 -7.41 27.51 -2.82
N LYS A 33 -7.64 28.81 -2.62
CA LYS A 33 -7.62 29.81 -3.69
C LYS A 33 -6.20 30.27 -4.05
N ASN A 34 -5.17 29.46 -3.82
CA ASN A 34 -3.80 29.77 -4.23
C ASN A 34 -3.62 29.65 -5.76
N SER A 35 -4.60 30.12 -6.53
CA SER A 35 -4.50 30.17 -7.98
C SER A 35 -3.37 31.07 -8.45
N THR A 36 -2.90 31.96 -7.57
CA THR A 36 -1.71 32.79 -7.79
C THR A 36 -0.51 31.98 -8.24
N TYR A 37 -0.35 30.72 -7.80
CA TYR A 37 0.75 29.88 -8.28
C TYR A 37 0.53 29.36 -9.71
N PHE A 38 -0.72 29.16 -10.14
CA PHE A 38 -1.06 28.83 -11.53
C PHE A 38 -0.97 30.07 -12.45
N ASP A 39 -1.38 31.23 -11.93
CA ASP A 39 -1.53 32.46 -12.72
C ASP A 39 -0.21 33.24 -12.83
N ARG A 40 0.74 33.04 -11.90
CA ARG A 40 2.00 33.81 -11.81
C ARG A 40 3.20 32.90 -11.50
N PRO A 41 3.78 32.22 -12.50
CA PRO A 41 4.89 31.27 -12.30
C PRO A 41 6.17 31.92 -11.75
N TYR A 42 6.30 33.25 -11.81
CA TYR A 42 7.48 33.99 -11.34
C TYR A 42 7.40 34.44 -9.87
N GLN A 43 6.33 34.14 -9.15
CA GLN A 43 6.25 34.42 -7.72
C GLN A 43 7.20 33.47 -6.97
N THR A 44 7.81 33.93 -5.87
CA THR A 44 8.65 33.07 -5.03
C THR A 44 7.82 31.91 -4.53
N LEU A 45 8.06 30.72 -5.09
CA LEU A 45 7.38 29.51 -4.70
C LEU A 45 7.90 29.07 -3.33
N PRO A 46 7.01 28.49 -2.49
CA PRO A 46 7.39 28.06 -1.15
C PRO A 46 8.45 26.95 -1.21
N SER A 47 9.38 26.95 -0.25
CA SER A 47 10.22 25.79 -0.01
C SER A 47 9.34 24.62 0.44
N LEU A 48 9.66 23.41 -0.04
CA LEU A 48 9.02 22.16 0.38
C LEU A 48 9.80 21.47 1.51
N ASP A 49 10.73 22.17 2.17
CA ASP A 49 11.54 21.62 3.24
C ASP A 49 10.68 21.30 4.49
N GLY A 50 10.75 20.03 4.92
CA GLY A 50 10.18 19.55 6.18
C GLY A 50 10.27 18.03 6.29
N GLU A 51 10.57 17.54 7.50
CA GLU A 51 10.59 16.11 7.79
C GLU A 51 9.21 15.68 8.31
N PHE A 52 8.49 14.91 7.52
CA PHE A 52 7.21 14.30 7.89
C PHE A 52 7.31 12.79 7.74
N ASP A 53 6.71 12.05 8.66
CA ASP A 53 6.54 10.62 8.48
C ASP A 53 5.54 10.41 7.32
N ASP A 54 5.88 9.55 6.36
CA ASP A 54 4.91 9.05 5.38
C ASP A 54 3.88 8.19 6.13
N LEU A 55 2.75 8.82 6.45
CA LEU A 55 1.59 8.18 7.07
C LEU A 55 0.55 7.75 6.01
N GLY A 56 0.76 8.14 4.75
CA GLY A 56 0.00 7.72 3.57
C GLY A 56 0.24 6.26 3.21
N GLY A 57 1.40 5.72 3.62
CA GLY A 57 1.82 4.33 3.61
C GLY A 57 0.68 3.34 3.30
N GLY A 58 0.71 2.81 2.07
CA GLY A 58 -0.38 2.03 1.50
C GLY A 58 -0.93 0.98 2.46
N GLU A 59 -2.25 0.91 2.53
CA GLU A 59 -2.97 -0.06 3.35
C GLU A 59 -2.71 -1.48 2.83
N PHE A 60 -2.06 -2.31 3.67
CA PHE A 60 -1.55 -3.62 3.26
C PHE A 60 -2.65 -4.68 3.19
N ASP A 61 -3.56 -4.72 4.17
CA ASP A 61 -4.57 -5.77 4.30
C ASP A 61 -6.01 -5.22 4.20
N LEU A 62 -6.17 -4.05 3.57
CA LEU A 62 -7.46 -3.37 3.39
C LEU A 62 -8.20 -3.09 4.72
N GLU A 63 -7.50 -3.00 5.85
CA GLU A 63 -8.11 -2.99 7.19
C GLU A 63 -9.15 -1.88 7.40
N SER A 64 -8.76 -0.62 7.14
CA SER A 64 -9.67 0.53 7.20
C SER A 64 -10.81 0.40 6.20
N PHE A 65 -10.57 -0.16 5.00
CA PHE A 65 -11.63 -0.33 4.03
C PHE A 65 -12.64 -1.41 4.43
N LEU A 66 -12.15 -2.53 4.96
CA LEU A 66 -12.98 -3.61 5.50
C LEU A 66 -13.78 -3.13 6.72
N GLN A 67 -13.18 -2.29 7.57
CA GLN A 67 -13.89 -1.62 8.65
C GLN A 67 -15.01 -0.73 8.10
N PHE A 68 -14.74 0.07 7.07
CA PHE A 68 -15.73 0.93 6.42
C PHE A 68 -16.90 0.13 5.83
N ILE A 69 -16.61 -0.91 5.03
CA ILE A 69 -17.60 -1.81 4.44
C ILE A 69 -18.55 -2.36 5.49
N ARG A 70 -18.01 -2.78 6.64
CA ARG A 70 -18.81 -3.28 7.76
C ARG A 70 -19.60 -2.18 8.45
N GLN A 71 -18.99 -1.04 8.77
CA GLN A 71 -19.68 0.06 9.46
C GLN A 71 -20.88 0.59 8.66
N LYS A 72 -20.77 0.59 7.33
CA LYS A 72 -21.82 1.04 6.41
C LYS A 72 -22.75 -0.07 5.92
N ASP A 73 -22.52 -1.31 6.36
CA ASP A 73 -23.21 -2.52 5.90
C ASP A 73 -23.42 -2.58 4.38
N LEU A 74 -22.35 -2.31 3.60
CA LEU A 74 -22.46 -2.14 2.14
C LEU A 74 -22.97 -3.40 1.40
N TYR A 75 -22.98 -4.56 2.06
CA TYR A 75 -23.43 -5.82 1.49
C TYR A 75 -24.87 -6.19 1.85
N GLU A 76 -25.61 -5.28 2.49
CA GLU A 76 -27.00 -5.52 2.89
C GLU A 76 -27.84 -6.00 1.69
N GLY A 77 -28.61 -7.07 1.90
CA GLY A 77 -29.53 -7.63 0.91
C GLY A 77 -28.91 -8.46 -0.23
N ASN A 78 -27.61 -8.78 -0.22
CA ASN A 78 -26.86 -9.49 -1.29
C ASN A 78 -26.84 -8.82 -2.68
N CYS A 79 -27.85 -8.00 -3.04
CA CYS A 79 -27.96 -7.34 -4.34
C CYS A 79 -26.83 -6.35 -4.63
N ASN A 80 -26.12 -5.89 -3.59
CA ASN A 80 -25.03 -4.93 -3.69
C ASN A 80 -23.63 -5.56 -3.54
N LYS A 81 -23.53 -6.88 -3.41
CA LYS A 81 -22.23 -7.55 -3.24
C LYS A 81 -21.39 -7.41 -4.51
N PRO A 82 -20.17 -6.87 -4.43
CA PRO A 82 -19.28 -6.81 -5.57
C PRO A 82 -18.69 -8.19 -5.87
N ASP A 83 -18.20 -8.40 -7.10
CA ASP A 83 -17.35 -9.55 -7.39
C ASP A 83 -16.00 -9.43 -6.67
N PHE A 84 -15.40 -8.24 -6.70
CA PHE A 84 -14.06 -7.98 -6.18
C PHE A 84 -14.02 -6.81 -5.18
N VAL A 85 -13.12 -6.91 -4.20
CA VAL A 85 -12.80 -5.87 -3.22
C VAL A 85 -11.30 -5.65 -3.21
N THR A 86 -10.85 -4.41 -3.39
CA THR A 86 -9.42 -4.07 -3.53
C THR A 86 -9.14 -2.60 -3.23
N ASN A 87 -7.97 -2.09 -3.62
CA ASN A 87 -7.62 -0.67 -3.59
C ASN A 87 -7.19 -0.13 -4.97
N LYS A 88 -7.25 1.20 -5.12
CA LYS A 88 -6.88 1.98 -6.31
C LYS A 88 -5.48 1.63 -6.80
N ASN A 89 -4.52 1.53 -5.88
CA ASN A 89 -3.12 1.30 -6.21
C ASN A 89 -2.89 -0.04 -6.91
N LEU A 90 -3.55 -1.10 -6.43
CA LEU A 90 -3.47 -2.41 -7.08
C LEU A 90 -4.10 -2.40 -8.48
N LEU A 91 -5.27 -1.77 -8.64
CA LEU A 91 -5.91 -1.63 -9.95
C LEU A 91 -5.02 -0.88 -10.95
N ALA A 92 -4.46 0.27 -10.54
CA ALA A 92 -3.53 1.04 -11.35
C ALA A 92 -2.27 0.23 -11.70
N THR A 93 -1.71 -0.49 -10.71
CA THR A 93 -0.55 -1.39 -10.92
C THR A 93 -0.85 -2.43 -12.00
N ILE A 94 -2.00 -3.10 -11.95
CA ILE A 94 -2.36 -4.15 -12.93
C ILE A 94 -2.59 -3.53 -14.32
N ALA A 95 -3.29 -2.41 -14.39
CA ALA A 95 -3.63 -1.75 -15.64
C ALA A 95 -2.39 -1.16 -16.35
N SER A 96 -1.38 -0.72 -15.58
CA SER A 96 -0.11 -0.20 -16.10
C SER A 96 1.01 -1.24 -16.19
N PHE A 97 0.74 -2.51 -15.90
CA PHE A 97 1.80 -3.53 -15.91
C PHE A 97 2.17 -3.92 -17.33
N VAL A 98 3.33 -3.48 -17.81
CA VAL A 98 3.89 -3.90 -19.10
C VAL A 98 4.93 -5.00 -18.86
N PRO A 99 4.71 -6.23 -19.35
CA PRO A 99 5.72 -7.27 -19.32
C PRO A 99 6.96 -6.79 -20.09
N PRO A 100 8.19 -6.95 -19.57
CA PRO A 100 9.40 -6.69 -20.33
C PRO A 100 9.38 -7.50 -21.64
N THR A 101 9.51 -6.83 -22.78
CA THR A 101 9.76 -7.50 -24.06
C THR A 101 11.26 -7.70 -24.27
N GLU A 102 11.66 -8.71 -25.05
CA GLU A 102 13.08 -8.98 -25.35
C GLU A 102 13.81 -7.77 -25.98
N SER A 103 13.06 -6.92 -26.67
CA SER A 103 13.52 -5.68 -27.32
C SER A 103 13.63 -4.48 -26.38
N SER A 104 12.94 -4.48 -25.25
CA SER A 104 12.96 -3.37 -24.31
C SER A 104 14.21 -3.46 -23.45
N GLY A 105 15.35 -2.97 -23.98
CA GLY A 105 16.57 -2.70 -23.19
C GLY A 105 16.34 -1.68 -22.07
N SER A 106 15.14 -1.11 -22.01
CA SER A 106 14.69 -0.26 -20.94
C SER A 106 14.53 -1.12 -19.67
N VAL A 107 15.46 -0.94 -18.74
CA VAL A 107 15.44 -1.45 -17.36
C VAL A 107 14.19 -0.88 -16.64
N GLN A 108 13.00 -1.31 -17.02
CA GLN A 108 11.88 -1.27 -16.08
C GLN A 108 12.33 -2.25 -15.01
N GLN A 109 12.56 -1.74 -13.80
CA GLN A 109 12.78 -2.59 -12.65
C GLN A 109 11.75 -3.70 -12.73
N LYS A 110 12.20 -4.96 -12.75
CA LYS A 110 11.33 -6.13 -12.63
C LYS A 110 10.63 -6.03 -11.28
N GLU A 111 9.61 -5.19 -11.19
CA GLU A 111 8.75 -5.13 -10.03
C GLU A 111 7.94 -6.41 -10.09
N ASN A 112 8.45 -7.42 -9.39
CA ASN A 112 7.69 -8.62 -9.13
C ASN A 112 6.45 -8.20 -8.34
N ILE A 113 5.30 -8.21 -8.99
CA ILE A 113 4.03 -7.94 -8.33
C ILE A 113 3.62 -9.23 -7.63
N GLN A 114 3.30 -9.14 -6.34
CA GLN A 114 2.70 -10.22 -5.57
C GLN A 114 1.37 -9.74 -5.02
N ILE A 115 0.32 -10.53 -5.19
CA ILE A 115 -1.06 -10.18 -4.86
C ILE A 115 -1.63 -11.31 -4.03
N LEU A 116 -2.14 -10.97 -2.84
CA LEU A 116 -2.91 -11.87 -2.01
C LEU A 116 -4.34 -11.89 -2.51
N VAL A 117 -4.87 -13.09 -2.76
CA VAL A 117 -6.22 -13.30 -3.26
C VAL A 117 -6.94 -14.28 -2.35
N VAL A 118 -8.05 -13.85 -1.78
CA VAL A 118 -8.89 -14.71 -0.93
C VAL A 118 -10.34 -14.59 -1.35
N ARG A 119 -11.10 -15.67 -1.20
CA ARG A 119 -12.55 -15.66 -1.44
C ARG A 119 -13.29 -15.82 -0.12
N VAL A 120 -14.17 -14.88 0.22
CA VAL A 120 -14.96 -14.92 1.46
C VAL A 120 -16.39 -14.45 1.20
N GLY A 121 -17.37 -15.28 1.56
CA GLY A 121 -18.78 -14.97 1.34
C GLY A 121 -19.15 -14.81 -0.14
N GLY A 122 -18.41 -15.47 -1.04
CA GLY A 122 -18.57 -15.37 -2.49
C GLY A 122 -17.83 -14.20 -3.16
N VAL A 123 -17.27 -13.27 -2.39
CA VAL A 123 -16.54 -12.08 -2.86
C VAL A 123 -15.03 -12.33 -2.88
N TYR A 124 -14.32 -11.83 -3.89
CA TYR A 124 -12.87 -11.89 -3.99
C TYR A 124 -12.22 -10.65 -3.35
N TYR A 125 -11.35 -10.84 -2.37
CA TYR A 125 -10.57 -9.75 -1.76
C TYR A 125 -9.13 -9.81 -2.26
N LEU A 126 -8.60 -8.68 -2.70
CA LEU A 126 -7.30 -8.56 -3.34
C LEU A 126 -6.43 -7.52 -2.62
N ALA A 127 -5.21 -7.89 -2.26
CA ALA A 127 -4.25 -6.97 -1.65
C ALA A 127 -2.87 -7.12 -2.29
N LYS A 128 -2.21 -5.99 -2.59
CA LYS A 128 -0.82 -6.02 -3.09
C LYS A 128 0.10 -6.29 -1.91
N LEU A 129 0.89 -7.36 -1.98
CA LEU A 129 1.94 -7.60 -1.00
C LEU A 129 3.06 -6.58 -1.27
N SER A 130 3.22 -5.60 -0.38
CA SER A 130 4.39 -4.74 -0.40
C SER A 130 5.52 -5.42 0.35
N LYS A 131 6.74 -5.37 -0.19
CA LYS A 131 7.91 -5.52 0.70
C LYS A 131 7.85 -4.36 1.69
N GLU A 132 8.05 -4.63 2.98
CA GLU A 132 8.07 -3.60 4.02
C GLU A 132 8.89 -2.41 3.50
N ASN A 133 8.22 -1.28 3.28
CA ASN A 133 8.92 -0.04 3.03
C ASN A 133 9.71 0.19 4.32
N LYS A 134 11.03 0.05 4.24
CA LYS A 134 11.92 0.57 5.26
C LYS A 134 11.39 1.97 5.53
N LYS A 135 10.93 2.23 6.77
CA LYS A 135 10.55 3.55 7.27
C LYS A 135 11.78 4.46 7.22
N HIS A 136 12.27 4.76 6.03
CA HIS A 136 13.13 5.87 5.81
C HIS A 136 12.20 7.06 6.00
N ARG A 137 12.48 7.87 7.01
CA ARG A 137 11.95 9.22 7.18
C ARG A 137 12.38 10.06 5.98
N LEU A 138 11.82 9.75 4.82
CA LEU A 138 12.09 10.47 3.60
C LEU A 138 11.31 11.76 3.69
N PHE A 139 11.99 12.86 3.40
CA PHE A 139 11.37 14.15 3.11
C PHE A 139 10.21 13.94 2.13
N ASP A 140 8.99 13.88 2.63
CA ASP A 140 7.81 13.76 1.77
C ASP A 140 7.39 15.15 1.29
N CYS A 141 8.12 15.64 0.30
CA CYS A 141 7.80 16.90 -0.36
C CYS A 141 6.38 16.89 -0.95
N SER A 142 5.83 15.70 -1.25
CA SER A 142 4.48 15.56 -1.80
C SER A 142 3.44 15.96 -0.76
N PHE A 143 3.59 15.50 0.49
CA PHE A 143 2.74 15.91 1.61
C PHE A 143 2.76 17.43 1.83
N VAL A 144 3.94 18.05 1.76
CA VAL A 144 4.07 19.52 1.90
C VAL A 144 3.40 20.24 0.74
N PHE A 145 3.56 19.73 -0.49
CA PHE A 145 2.91 20.27 -1.67
C PHE A 145 1.38 20.18 -1.58
N GLU A 146 0.83 19.04 -1.17
CA GLU A 146 -0.60 18.86 -0.91
C GLU A 146 -1.10 19.83 0.15
N HIS A 147 -0.35 20.01 1.24
CA HIS A 147 -0.69 20.95 2.30
C HIS A 147 -0.72 22.39 1.80
N ILE A 148 0.26 22.83 1.00
CA ILE A 148 0.29 24.18 0.41
C ILE A 148 -0.96 24.46 -0.43
N LEU A 149 -1.46 23.46 -1.15
CA LEU A 149 -2.62 23.58 -2.04
C LEU A 149 -3.97 23.38 -1.33
N THR A 150 -3.98 22.90 -0.08
CA THR A 150 -5.21 22.58 0.66
C THR A 150 -5.36 23.31 1.99
N ARG A 151 -4.31 23.97 2.50
CA ARG A 151 -4.36 24.74 3.75
C ARG A 151 -5.36 25.90 3.68
N ALA A 152 -6.07 26.14 4.78
CA ALA A 152 -7.06 27.20 4.88
C ALA A 152 -6.42 28.58 5.12
N THR A 153 -5.26 28.62 5.77
CA THR A 153 -4.52 29.86 6.09
C THR A 153 -3.03 29.70 5.80
N GLU A 154 -2.34 30.81 5.50
CA GLU A 154 -0.89 30.79 5.21
C GLU A 154 -0.05 30.31 6.41
N ASP A 155 -0.49 30.59 7.63
CA ASP A 155 0.19 30.20 8.87
C ASP A 155 -0.14 28.76 9.32
N GLU A 156 -1.03 28.06 8.60
CA GLU A 156 -1.36 26.67 8.93
C GLU A 156 -0.13 25.80 8.65
N MET A 157 0.41 25.18 9.70
CA MET A 157 1.51 24.24 9.57
C MET A 157 1.00 22.87 9.12
N PRO A 158 1.74 22.15 8.25
CA PRO A 158 1.42 20.77 7.89
C PRO A 158 1.42 19.90 9.15
N MET A 159 0.27 19.35 9.52
CA MET A 159 0.14 18.45 10.66
C MET A 159 0.12 17.01 10.17
N ALA A 160 1.18 16.25 10.46
CA ALA A 160 1.23 14.80 10.27
C ALA A 160 0.41 14.08 11.36
N ASN A 161 -0.91 14.27 11.35
CA ASN A 161 -1.83 13.58 12.26
C ASN A 161 -2.15 12.15 11.80
N GLY A 162 -1.69 11.76 10.61
CA GLY A 162 -1.93 10.45 10.01
C GLY A 162 -3.35 10.24 9.48
N ILE A 163 -4.14 11.31 9.41
CA ILE A 163 -5.46 11.26 8.82
C ILE A 163 -5.32 11.26 7.30
N VAL A 164 -5.81 10.20 6.66
CA VAL A 164 -5.82 10.04 5.21
C VAL A 164 -7.25 9.99 4.72
N ASN A 165 -7.60 10.87 3.79
CA ASN A 165 -8.92 10.93 3.18
C ASN A 165 -9.02 9.93 2.04
N LYS A 166 -10.10 9.15 2.03
CA LYS A 166 -10.31 8.06 1.09
C LYS A 166 -11.67 8.17 0.41
N GLY A 167 -11.66 8.00 -0.91
CA GLY A 167 -12.85 7.71 -1.68
C GLY A 167 -13.15 6.22 -1.66
N VAL A 168 -14.44 5.89 -1.72
CA VAL A 168 -14.93 4.55 -2.04
C VAL A 168 -15.58 4.58 -3.40
N PHE A 169 -15.18 3.65 -4.25
CA PHE A 169 -15.53 3.62 -5.65
C PHE A 169 -16.12 2.26 -6.02
N LYS A 170 -17.06 2.29 -6.96
CA LYS A 170 -17.56 1.10 -7.64
C LYS A 170 -17.19 1.19 -9.12
N MET A 171 -16.60 0.12 -9.63
CA MET A 171 -16.22 -0.03 -11.02
C MET A 171 -16.94 -1.22 -11.67
N GLU A 172 -17.39 -1.03 -12.91
CA GLU A 172 -17.96 -2.07 -13.75
C GLU A 172 -17.01 -2.33 -14.92
N VAL A 173 -16.50 -3.56 -15.03
CA VAL A 173 -15.56 -3.96 -16.09
C VAL A 173 -16.24 -4.99 -16.99
N PRO A 174 -16.44 -4.70 -18.29
CA PRO A 174 -17.00 -5.66 -19.22
C PRO A 174 -16.03 -6.82 -19.44
N LEU A 175 -16.51 -8.05 -19.41
CA LEU A 175 -15.70 -9.26 -19.62
C LEU A 175 -15.72 -9.78 -21.06
N GLY A 176 -16.48 -9.13 -21.95
CA GLY A 176 -16.52 -9.41 -23.39
C GLY A 176 -17.64 -10.35 -23.85
N ASP A 177 -18.21 -11.14 -22.95
CA ASP A 177 -19.35 -12.04 -23.16
C ASP A 177 -20.72 -11.37 -22.88
N GLY A 178 -20.73 -10.04 -22.81
CA GLY A 178 -21.89 -9.25 -22.38
C GLY A 178 -22.07 -9.18 -20.86
N THR A 179 -21.25 -9.90 -20.08
CA THR A 179 -21.24 -9.78 -18.62
C THR A 179 -20.26 -8.71 -18.15
N PHE A 180 -20.47 -8.27 -16.91
CA PHE A 180 -19.59 -7.33 -16.21
C PHE A 180 -19.11 -7.97 -14.92
N CYS A 181 -17.89 -7.65 -14.49
CA CYS A 181 -17.54 -7.78 -13.09
C CYS A 181 -17.65 -6.43 -12.39
N THR A 182 -18.10 -6.49 -11.14
CA THR A 182 -18.23 -5.34 -10.25
C THR A 182 -17.07 -5.35 -9.26
N VAL A 183 -16.39 -4.21 -9.13
CA VAL A 183 -15.23 -4.05 -8.26
C VAL A 183 -15.51 -2.91 -7.30
N LEU A 184 -15.48 -3.20 -6.00
CA LEU A 184 -15.55 -2.22 -4.93
C LEU A 184 -14.14 -1.93 -4.44
N TYR A 185 -13.73 -0.67 -4.39
CA TYR A 185 -12.37 -0.35 -4.00
C TYR A 185 -12.28 1.00 -3.32
N THR A 186 -11.16 1.22 -2.63
CA THR A 186 -10.84 2.50 -2.02
C THR A 186 -9.58 3.11 -2.62
N GLY A 187 -9.48 4.43 -2.61
CA GLY A 187 -8.28 5.16 -2.99
C GLY A 187 -8.15 6.42 -2.17
N GLU A 188 -6.93 6.81 -1.85
CA GLU A 188 -6.63 8.14 -1.31
C GLU A 188 -7.06 9.23 -2.29
N LEU A 189 -7.60 10.32 -1.73
CA LEU A 189 -8.05 11.51 -2.43
C LEU A 189 -7.34 12.72 -1.87
N ASP A 190 -6.54 13.37 -2.71
CA ASP A 190 -5.66 14.46 -2.32
C ASP A 190 -6.49 15.73 -2.04
N ALA A 191 -7.40 16.09 -2.96
CA ALA A 191 -8.27 17.26 -2.79
C ALA A 191 -9.58 17.20 -3.60
N VAL A 192 -10.44 18.19 -3.38
CA VAL A 192 -11.59 18.52 -4.23
C VAL A 192 -11.58 19.99 -4.64
N ASP A 193 -12.10 20.31 -5.83
CA ASP A 193 -12.30 21.69 -6.27
C ASP A 193 -13.55 22.34 -5.64
N ASP A 194 -13.85 23.58 -6.03
CA ASP A 194 -15.03 24.34 -5.59
C ASP A 194 -16.37 23.74 -6.04
N ARG A 195 -16.34 22.86 -7.05
CA ARG A 195 -17.48 22.11 -7.58
C ARG A 195 -17.58 20.70 -7.00
N ASN A 196 -16.75 20.36 -6.01
CA ASN A 196 -16.59 19.01 -5.43
C ASN A 196 -16.10 17.94 -6.41
N ASN A 197 -15.47 18.31 -7.52
CA ASN A 197 -14.76 17.33 -8.35
C ASN A 197 -13.46 16.94 -7.67
N HIS A 198 -13.08 15.66 -7.76
CA HIS A 198 -11.79 15.21 -7.25
C HIS A 198 -10.65 15.79 -8.07
N VAL A 199 -9.59 16.22 -7.39
CA VAL A 199 -8.34 16.67 -7.99
C VAL A 199 -7.19 15.84 -7.42
N GLU A 200 -6.33 15.36 -8.29
CA GLU A 200 -5.12 14.61 -7.90
C GLU A 200 -3.92 15.56 -7.94
N LEU A 201 -3.13 15.55 -6.88
CA LEU A 201 -1.94 16.37 -6.70
C LEU A 201 -0.72 15.48 -6.90
N LYS A 202 0.17 15.86 -7.81
CA LYS A 202 1.42 15.12 -8.05
C LYS A 202 2.60 16.07 -8.00
N LEU A 203 3.68 15.61 -7.40
CA LEU A 203 4.95 16.32 -7.36
C LEU A 203 6.01 15.47 -8.03
N PHE A 204 6.66 16.01 -9.06
CA PHE A 204 7.76 15.34 -9.75
C PHE A 204 9.08 16.07 -9.54
N GLU A 205 10.11 15.27 -9.29
CA GLU A 205 11.49 15.72 -9.33
C GLU A 205 11.92 15.98 -10.77
N GLY A 206 12.35 17.21 -11.06
CA GLY A 206 12.70 17.64 -12.42
C GLY A 206 11.50 17.81 -13.36
N GLY A 207 10.27 17.73 -12.82
CA GLY A 207 9.03 17.93 -13.57
C GLY A 207 8.68 16.81 -14.55
N LEU A 208 7.80 17.10 -15.51
CA LEU A 208 7.32 16.14 -16.52
C LEU A 208 8.33 15.89 -17.65
N THR A 209 9.49 15.34 -17.28
CA THR A 209 10.55 14.94 -18.22
C THR A 209 10.11 13.80 -19.14
N GLU A 210 10.85 13.56 -20.22
CA GLU A 210 10.64 12.38 -21.08
C GLU A 210 10.66 11.07 -20.28
N HIS A 211 11.51 10.97 -19.25
CA HIS A 211 11.53 9.81 -18.36
C HIS A 211 10.21 9.62 -17.61
N VAL A 212 9.64 10.70 -17.04
CA VAL A 212 8.34 10.65 -16.36
C VAL A 212 7.24 10.24 -17.35
N TRP A 213 7.25 10.79 -18.56
CA TRP A 213 6.29 10.40 -19.59
C TRP A 213 6.42 8.92 -19.97
N LYS A 214 7.62 8.40 -20.21
CA LYS A 214 7.82 6.98 -20.55
C LYS A 214 7.46 6.03 -19.41
N ARG A 215 7.73 6.41 -18.15
CA ARG A 215 7.67 5.48 -17.01
C ARG A 215 6.45 5.63 -16.12
N ARG A 216 5.84 6.82 -16.07
CA ARG A 216 4.80 7.16 -15.09
C ARG A 216 3.48 7.59 -15.73
N SER A 217 3.45 7.98 -17.00
CA SER A 217 2.22 8.47 -17.65
C SER A 217 1.07 7.48 -17.58
N GLN A 218 1.32 6.21 -17.89
CA GLN A 218 0.30 5.16 -17.86
C GLN A 218 -0.26 4.96 -16.44
N TRP A 219 0.62 4.88 -15.45
CA TRP A 219 0.20 4.72 -14.06
C TRP A 219 -0.56 5.96 -13.54
N MET A 220 -0.10 7.16 -13.87
CA MET A 220 -0.74 8.44 -13.52
C MET A 220 -2.15 8.55 -14.15
N PHE A 221 -2.29 8.15 -15.41
CA PHE A 221 -3.60 8.05 -16.06
C PHE A 221 -4.52 7.06 -15.33
N TRP A 222 -4.06 5.85 -15.06
CA TRP A 222 -4.90 4.84 -14.40
C TRP A 222 -5.25 5.21 -12.95
N GLN A 223 -4.33 5.83 -12.22
CA GLN A 223 -4.63 6.36 -10.90
C GLN A 223 -5.73 7.42 -10.94
N SER A 224 -5.59 8.45 -11.78
CA SER A 224 -6.60 9.49 -11.92
C SER A 224 -7.94 8.92 -12.42
N PHE A 225 -7.90 7.96 -13.35
CA PHE A 225 -9.10 7.27 -13.81
C PHE A 225 -9.84 6.54 -12.67
N PHE A 226 -9.13 5.73 -11.88
CA PHE A 226 -9.74 5.00 -10.77
C PHE A 226 -10.11 5.90 -9.57
N SER A 227 -9.49 7.08 -9.42
CA SER A 227 -9.94 8.10 -8.46
C SER A 227 -11.19 8.87 -8.93
N ASN A 228 -11.69 8.62 -10.15
CA ASN A 228 -12.66 9.49 -10.82
C ASN A 228 -12.21 10.96 -10.86
N VAL A 229 -10.91 11.18 -11.04
CA VAL A 229 -10.27 12.49 -11.16
C VAL A 229 -10.23 12.85 -12.65
N LEU A 230 -10.67 14.06 -12.96
CA LEU A 230 -10.56 14.65 -14.30
C LEU A 230 -9.36 15.59 -14.41
N THR A 231 -8.92 16.17 -13.29
CA THR A 231 -7.90 17.22 -13.24
C THR A 231 -6.76 16.81 -12.33
N LEU A 232 -5.54 16.90 -12.85
CA LEU A 232 -4.31 16.71 -12.11
C LEU A 232 -3.60 18.07 -11.99
N ILE A 233 -3.16 18.39 -10.79
CA ILE A 233 -2.27 19.54 -10.55
C ILE A 233 -0.88 18.97 -10.28
N ILE A 234 0.06 19.35 -11.11
CA ILE A 234 1.39 18.75 -11.17
C ILE A 234 2.41 19.82 -10.81
N GLY A 235 3.04 19.66 -9.65
CA GLY A 235 4.19 20.43 -9.22
C GLY A 235 5.49 19.85 -9.78
N SER A 236 6.43 20.73 -10.11
CA SER A 236 7.80 20.38 -10.46
C SER A 236 8.76 20.98 -9.44
N ARG A 237 9.60 20.14 -8.82
CA ARG A 237 10.63 20.59 -7.87
C ARG A 237 12.03 20.29 -8.37
N ASN A 238 12.99 21.12 -7.98
CA ASN A 238 14.39 20.81 -8.19
C ASN A 238 14.86 19.70 -7.22
N HIS A 239 15.99 19.08 -7.55
CA HIS A 239 16.66 18.16 -6.65
C HIS A 239 18.17 18.29 -6.83
N PRO A 240 18.98 18.13 -5.75
CA PRO A 240 20.43 18.27 -5.80
C PRO A 240 21.09 17.53 -6.96
N SER A 241 20.64 16.32 -7.29
CA SER A 241 21.21 15.50 -8.38
C SER A 241 21.03 16.11 -9.77
N LEU A 242 20.07 17.03 -9.97
CA LEU A 242 19.86 17.72 -11.25
C LEU A 242 20.70 19.00 -11.36
N LEU A 243 21.04 19.63 -10.23
CA LEU A 243 21.83 20.86 -10.18
C LEU A 243 23.29 20.60 -10.58
N GLU A 244 23.82 19.41 -10.32
CA GLU A 244 25.19 19.02 -10.73
C GLU A 244 25.38 18.99 -12.26
N ILE A 245 24.30 18.92 -13.05
CA ILE A 245 24.36 18.86 -14.52
C ILE A 245 24.52 20.25 -15.14
N THR A 246 24.09 21.30 -14.44
CA THR A 246 24.21 22.67 -14.94
C THR A 246 25.44 23.30 -14.30
N ASP A 247 26.48 23.58 -15.08
CA ASP A 247 27.64 24.43 -14.70
C ASP A 247 27.23 25.83 -14.18
N ALA A 248 25.94 26.15 -14.23
CA ALA A 248 25.37 27.30 -13.60
C ALA A 248 25.37 27.10 -12.07
N LYS A 249 26.35 27.73 -11.40
CA LYS A 249 26.39 28.04 -9.97
C LYS A 249 25.18 28.88 -9.53
N PHE A 250 23.96 28.41 -9.73
CA PHE A 250 22.84 28.95 -9.01
C PHE A 250 22.71 28.16 -7.71
N ASP A 251 22.96 28.84 -6.59
CA ASP A 251 22.61 28.38 -5.24
C ASP A 251 21.08 28.35 -5.08
N TRP A 252 20.38 27.54 -5.88
CA TRP A 252 18.98 27.25 -5.62
C TRP A 252 18.90 26.40 -4.35
N PRO A 253 18.03 26.76 -3.39
CA PRO A 253 17.71 25.85 -2.30
C PRO A 253 17.20 24.52 -2.88
N THR A 254 17.46 23.42 -2.17
CA THR A 254 16.95 22.10 -2.56
C THR A 254 15.44 22.01 -2.33
N ASN A 255 14.75 21.17 -3.08
CA ASN A 255 13.29 20.96 -2.95
C ASN A 255 12.45 22.22 -3.12
N VAL A 256 12.93 23.15 -3.94
CA VAL A 256 12.17 24.32 -4.36
C VAL A 256 11.24 23.91 -5.50
N LEU A 257 9.95 24.13 -5.27
CA LEU A 257 8.94 24.10 -6.32
C LEU A 257 9.28 25.22 -7.31
N TYR A 258 9.39 24.93 -8.60
CA TYR A 258 9.70 25.93 -9.63
C TYR A 258 8.63 26.06 -10.72
N ASP A 259 7.69 25.11 -10.77
CA ASP A 259 6.58 25.13 -11.72
C ASP A 259 5.38 24.37 -11.14
N ILE A 260 4.18 24.81 -11.52
CA ILE A 260 2.92 24.10 -11.26
C ILE A 260 2.06 24.21 -12.51
N GLU A 261 1.71 23.07 -13.08
CA GLU A 261 0.79 23.01 -14.22
C GLU A 261 -0.49 22.24 -13.86
N THR A 262 -1.59 22.62 -14.49
CA THR A 262 -2.84 21.86 -14.41
C THR A 262 -3.03 21.11 -15.72
N ARG A 263 -3.37 19.82 -15.63
CA ARG A 263 -3.70 18.99 -16.79
C ARG A 263 -4.98 18.22 -16.55
N SER A 264 -5.77 18.08 -17.60
CA SER A 264 -6.82 17.08 -17.64
C SER A 264 -6.23 15.67 -17.78
N ARG A 265 -6.99 14.68 -17.32
CA ARG A 265 -6.64 13.27 -17.52
C ARG A 265 -6.57 12.91 -19.01
N GLU A 266 -7.42 13.52 -19.84
CA GLU A 266 -7.47 13.28 -21.27
C GLU A 266 -6.23 13.83 -21.99
N GLU A 267 -5.69 14.98 -21.57
CA GLU A 267 -4.42 15.53 -22.11
C GLU A 267 -3.23 14.60 -21.89
N ILE A 268 -3.24 13.72 -20.88
CA ILE A 268 -2.20 12.70 -20.69
C ILE A 268 -2.16 11.76 -21.90
N LEU A 269 -3.33 11.37 -22.42
CA LEU A 269 -3.43 10.47 -23.56
C LEU A 269 -2.97 11.15 -24.84
N GLU A 270 -3.36 12.41 -25.04
CA GLU A 270 -2.95 13.20 -26.18
C GLU A 270 -1.43 13.38 -26.21
N GLU A 271 -0.82 13.67 -25.06
CA GLU A 271 0.62 13.86 -24.95
C GLU A 271 1.39 12.54 -25.15
N VAL A 272 0.88 11.41 -24.64
CA VAL A 272 1.46 10.08 -24.90
C VAL A 272 1.38 9.69 -26.37
N ALA A 273 0.23 9.93 -27.01
CA ALA A 273 0.09 9.69 -28.45
C ALA A 273 1.09 10.55 -29.23
N LYS A 274 1.13 11.85 -28.98
CA LYS A 274 2.06 12.78 -29.64
C LYS A 274 3.53 12.40 -29.46
N ARG A 275 3.93 11.92 -28.27
CA ARG A 275 5.34 11.60 -27.96
C ARG A 275 5.78 10.24 -28.44
N PHE A 276 4.90 9.26 -28.37
CA PHE A 276 5.29 7.86 -28.45
C PHE A 276 4.55 7.06 -29.53
N GLU A 277 3.66 7.67 -30.32
CA GLU A 277 3.01 6.98 -31.45
C GLU A 277 4.04 6.27 -32.34
N GLY A 278 3.81 4.98 -32.60
CA GLY A 278 4.72 4.12 -33.35
C GLY A 278 5.94 3.59 -32.58
N THR A 279 6.07 3.90 -31.29
CA THR A 279 7.17 3.41 -30.44
C THR A 279 6.70 2.31 -29.47
N GLU A 280 7.63 1.59 -28.85
CA GLU A 280 7.32 0.58 -27.81
C GLU A 280 6.77 1.19 -26.50
N ASP A 281 7.00 2.49 -26.28
CA ASP A 281 6.49 3.22 -25.11
C ASP A 281 5.05 3.71 -25.32
N HIS A 282 4.46 3.50 -26.50
CA HIS A 282 3.06 3.79 -26.76
C HIS A 282 2.17 2.84 -25.97
N TRP A 283 1.18 3.40 -25.28
CA TRP A 283 0.16 2.63 -24.59
C TRP A 283 -1.21 3.23 -24.83
N THR A 284 -2.23 2.37 -24.83
CA THR A 284 -3.63 2.76 -25.03
C THR A 284 -4.49 2.48 -23.80
N ILE A 285 -5.69 3.06 -23.76
CA ILE A 285 -6.67 2.70 -22.73
C ILE A 285 -7.07 1.22 -22.89
N GLU A 286 -7.21 0.76 -24.14
CA GLU A 286 -7.61 -0.60 -24.44
C GLU A 286 -6.63 -1.63 -23.87
N ASP A 287 -5.33 -1.34 -23.89
CA ASP A 287 -4.31 -2.22 -23.32
C ASP A 287 -4.52 -2.44 -21.82
N GLY A 288 -4.73 -1.37 -21.06
CA GLY A 288 -4.96 -1.49 -19.61
C GLY A 288 -6.29 -2.16 -19.28
N GLN A 289 -7.34 -1.93 -20.09
CA GLN A 289 -8.62 -2.64 -19.95
C GLN A 289 -8.45 -4.15 -20.17
N LYS A 290 -7.74 -4.56 -21.23
CA LYS A 290 -7.45 -5.98 -21.52
C LYS A 290 -6.67 -6.64 -20.40
N ARG A 291 -5.69 -5.95 -19.81
CA ARG A 291 -4.91 -6.45 -18.67
C ARG A 291 -5.81 -6.71 -17.46
N LEU A 292 -6.69 -5.77 -17.10
CA LEU A 292 -7.65 -5.93 -16.01
C LEU A 292 -8.64 -7.07 -16.27
N GLN A 293 -9.22 -7.14 -17.47
CA GLN A 293 -10.12 -8.22 -17.86
C GLN A 293 -9.46 -9.59 -17.75
N SER A 294 -8.25 -9.72 -18.30
CA SER A 294 -7.47 -10.95 -18.25
C SER A 294 -7.15 -11.34 -16.80
N PHE A 295 -6.80 -10.37 -15.97
CA PHE A 295 -6.50 -10.58 -14.56
C PHE A 295 -7.72 -11.02 -13.74
N PHE A 296 -8.88 -10.39 -13.93
CA PHE A 296 -10.11 -10.80 -13.24
C PHE A 296 -10.61 -12.17 -13.70
N ASN A 297 -10.51 -12.46 -15.00
CA ASN A 297 -10.82 -13.80 -15.54
C ASN A 297 -9.89 -14.86 -14.97
N LEU A 298 -8.60 -14.56 -14.85
CA LEU A 298 -7.62 -15.44 -14.22
C LEU A 298 -8.06 -15.79 -12.78
N ILE A 299 -8.38 -14.79 -11.96
CA ILE A 299 -8.84 -15.03 -10.58
C ILE A 299 -10.12 -15.86 -10.55
N LYS A 300 -11.15 -15.47 -11.33
CA LYS A 300 -12.41 -16.22 -11.39
C LYS A 300 -12.20 -17.67 -11.84
N ASN A 301 -11.20 -17.94 -12.68
CA ASN A 301 -10.88 -19.27 -13.18
C ASN A 301 -10.03 -20.11 -12.23
N SER A 302 -9.29 -19.50 -11.32
CA SER A 302 -8.41 -20.22 -10.38
C SER A 302 -8.97 -20.34 -8.97
N VAL A 303 -9.71 -19.32 -8.50
CA VAL A 303 -10.22 -19.23 -7.12
C VAL A 303 -11.72 -19.54 -7.11
N LYS A 304 -12.06 -20.78 -6.74
CA LYS A 304 -13.38 -21.37 -7.02
C LYS A 304 -14.23 -21.64 -5.79
N LYS A 305 -13.63 -21.92 -4.65
CA LYS A 305 -14.34 -22.25 -3.42
C LYS A 305 -14.25 -21.11 -2.42
N ASP A 306 -15.28 -20.98 -1.60
CA ASP A 306 -15.20 -20.04 -0.49
C ASP A 306 -14.05 -20.46 0.44
N ARG A 307 -13.35 -19.47 0.99
CA ARG A 307 -12.15 -19.60 1.83
C ARG A 307 -10.88 -20.06 1.09
N ASP A 308 -10.91 -20.15 -0.24
CA ASP A 308 -9.70 -20.29 -1.06
C ASP A 308 -8.73 -19.14 -0.79
N CYS A 309 -7.44 -19.45 -0.69
CA CYS A 309 -6.35 -18.51 -0.41
C CYS A 309 -5.22 -18.75 -1.41
N TYR A 310 -4.83 -17.71 -2.14
CA TYR A 310 -3.82 -17.77 -3.18
C TYR A 310 -2.89 -16.56 -3.12
N VAL A 311 -1.63 -16.78 -3.48
CA VAL A 311 -0.71 -15.73 -3.86
C VAL A 311 -0.56 -15.77 -5.38
N ILE A 312 -0.86 -14.66 -6.03
CA ILE A 312 -0.68 -14.49 -7.47
C ILE A 312 0.54 -13.61 -7.68
N THR A 313 1.47 -14.07 -8.51
CA THR A 313 2.73 -13.36 -8.78
C THR A 313 2.94 -13.14 -10.26
N ASN A 314 3.56 -12.03 -10.63
CA ASN A 314 4.05 -11.80 -11.99
C ASN A 314 5.49 -11.33 -11.95
N ASP A 315 6.38 -12.07 -12.59
CA ASP A 315 7.82 -11.79 -12.68
C ASP A 315 8.22 -11.09 -13.99
N GLY A 316 7.24 -10.62 -14.75
CA GLY A 316 7.41 -10.02 -16.07
C GLY A 316 7.17 -10.97 -17.24
N SER A 317 6.91 -12.26 -16.99
CA SER A 317 6.60 -13.22 -18.07
C SER A 317 5.14 -13.63 -18.08
N GLN A 318 4.66 -14.18 -16.97
CA GLN A 318 3.31 -14.73 -16.84
C GLN A 318 2.85 -14.66 -15.38
N TRP A 319 1.53 -14.65 -15.20
CA TRP A 319 0.95 -14.79 -13.88
C TRP A 319 1.12 -16.23 -13.37
N LYS A 320 1.80 -16.40 -12.23
CA LYS A 320 1.91 -17.66 -11.50
C LYS A 320 0.97 -17.61 -10.29
N ILE A 321 0.25 -18.69 -10.07
CA ILE A 321 -0.77 -18.79 -9.02
C ILE A 321 -0.40 -19.94 -8.10
N GLU A 322 -0.20 -19.62 -6.82
CA GLU A 322 0.17 -20.59 -5.80
C GLU A 322 -0.85 -20.57 -4.67
N GLN A 323 -1.32 -21.75 -4.27
CA GLN A 323 -2.26 -21.86 -3.16
C GLN A 323 -1.52 -21.65 -1.84
N ASP A 324 -2.05 -20.81 -0.96
CA ASP A 324 -1.42 -20.44 0.31
C ASP A 324 -2.43 -20.30 1.44
N HIS A 325 -2.84 -21.43 2.02
CA HIS A 325 -3.82 -21.45 3.13
C HIS A 325 -3.23 -21.11 4.50
N GLN A 326 -1.92 -21.13 4.65
CA GLN A 326 -1.26 -21.13 5.96
C GLN A 326 -0.26 -19.99 6.16
N LYS A 327 0.19 -19.31 5.10
CA LYS A 327 1.12 -18.19 5.19
C LYS A 327 0.39 -16.88 4.91
N LEU A 328 0.83 -16.12 3.91
CA LEU A 328 0.44 -14.73 3.67
C LEU A 328 -1.04 -14.61 3.30
N ALA A 329 -1.50 -15.40 2.32
CA ALA A 329 -2.91 -15.32 1.91
C ALA A 329 -3.85 -15.90 2.99
N GLY A 330 -3.40 -16.91 3.73
CA GLY A 330 -4.11 -17.46 4.89
C GLY A 330 -4.32 -16.42 6.00
N THR A 331 -3.27 -15.63 6.32
CA THR A 331 -3.35 -14.50 7.25
C THR A 331 -4.34 -13.45 6.74
N PHE A 332 -4.21 -13.05 5.48
CA PHE A 332 -5.09 -12.05 4.88
C PHE A 332 -6.57 -12.46 4.92
N ARG A 333 -6.88 -13.74 4.63
CA ARG A 333 -8.24 -14.29 4.82
C ARG A 333 -8.72 -14.10 6.24
N HIS A 334 -7.87 -14.37 7.24
CA HIS A 334 -8.26 -14.22 8.64
C HIS A 334 -8.57 -12.76 8.98
N VAL A 335 -7.76 -11.81 8.50
CA VAL A 335 -8.03 -10.37 8.65
C VAL A 335 -9.39 -10.01 8.06
N VAL A 336 -9.65 -10.42 6.82
CA VAL A 336 -10.94 -10.22 6.13
C VAL A 336 -12.11 -10.82 6.92
N GLU A 337 -12.03 -12.11 7.26
CA GLU A 337 -13.09 -12.81 7.99
C GLU A 337 -13.33 -12.19 9.37
N HIS A 338 -12.27 -11.83 10.09
CA HIS A 338 -12.36 -11.28 11.43
C HIS A 338 -12.97 -9.88 11.39
N ILE A 339 -12.44 -8.96 10.59
CA ILE A 339 -12.94 -7.58 10.54
C ILE A 339 -14.41 -7.59 10.15
N LEU A 340 -14.80 -8.32 9.10
CA LEU A 340 -16.19 -8.36 8.63
C LEU A 340 -17.16 -9.04 9.61
N LYS A 341 -16.70 -10.01 10.44
CA LYS A 341 -17.56 -10.71 11.43
C LYS A 341 -17.54 -10.08 12.82
N SER A 342 -16.55 -9.23 13.13
CA SER A 342 -16.36 -8.68 14.47
C SER A 342 -17.53 -7.76 14.87
N LYS A 343 -18.16 -8.06 16.01
CA LYS A 343 -18.98 -7.10 16.75
C LYS A 343 -18.01 -6.28 17.58
N GLY A 344 -17.57 -5.13 17.07
CA GLY A 344 -16.53 -4.35 17.73
C GLY A 344 -16.90 -3.92 19.16
N LYS A 345 -15.90 -3.58 19.98
CA LYS A 345 -16.10 -3.01 21.31
C LYS A 345 -16.05 -1.49 21.23
N MET A 346 -17.17 -0.83 21.52
CA MET A 346 -17.21 0.62 21.71
C MET A 346 -16.44 0.98 22.98
N ASP A 347 -15.54 1.96 22.86
CA ASP A 347 -14.96 2.66 23.99
C ASP A 347 -15.96 3.68 24.59
N ILE A 348 -15.55 4.35 25.65
CA ILE A 348 -16.37 5.34 26.38
C ILE A 348 -16.70 6.60 25.55
N ASN A 349 -15.98 6.85 24.47
CA ASN A 349 -16.20 7.97 23.55
C ASN A 349 -17.06 7.54 22.34
N GLY A 350 -17.51 6.28 22.30
CA GLY A 350 -18.23 5.71 21.17
C GLY A 350 -17.32 5.29 20.01
N ASN A 351 -16.00 5.41 20.15
CA ASN A 351 -15.05 4.93 19.16
C ASN A 351 -14.91 3.43 19.29
N ILE A 352 -15.01 2.71 18.19
CA ILE A 352 -14.84 1.27 18.21
C ILE A 352 -13.36 0.96 18.00
N SER A 353 -12.62 0.69 19.08
CA SER A 353 -11.20 0.33 18.98
C SER A 353 -11.08 -1.14 18.55
N TYR A 354 -10.42 -1.38 17.43
CA TYR A 354 -10.02 -2.72 16.99
C TYR A 354 -8.53 -2.85 17.28
N LEU A 355 -8.15 -3.58 18.34
CA LEU A 355 -6.75 -4.00 18.51
C LEU A 355 -6.26 -4.59 17.18
N PRO A 356 -5.02 -4.34 16.73
CA PRO A 356 -4.59 -4.79 15.41
C PRO A 356 -4.80 -6.30 15.33
N VAL A 357 -5.80 -6.71 14.55
CA VAL A 357 -6.31 -8.09 14.42
C VAL A 357 -5.18 -9.07 14.12
N ARG A 358 -4.17 -8.57 13.41
CA ARG A 358 -2.92 -9.26 13.12
C ARG A 358 -2.14 -9.64 14.38
N GLU A 359 -1.98 -8.75 15.35
CA GLU A 359 -1.31 -9.09 16.62
C GLU A 359 -2.08 -10.18 17.37
N GLU A 360 -3.40 -10.09 17.46
CA GLU A 360 -4.20 -11.08 18.20
C GLU A 360 -4.16 -12.45 17.53
N TRP A 361 -4.18 -12.49 16.19
CA TRP A 361 -4.03 -13.73 15.42
C TRP A 361 -2.60 -14.30 15.49
N GLU A 362 -1.57 -13.47 15.34
CA GLU A 362 -0.16 -13.89 15.48
C GLU A 362 0.08 -14.42 16.90
N ARG A 363 -0.47 -13.76 17.92
CA ARG A 363 -0.50 -14.28 19.29
C ARG A 363 -1.22 -15.62 19.36
N SER A 364 -2.40 -15.76 18.76
CA SER A 364 -3.16 -17.02 18.76
C SER A 364 -2.39 -18.15 18.06
N LEU A 365 -1.72 -17.87 16.95
CA LEU A 365 -0.85 -18.85 16.28
C LEU A 365 0.34 -19.24 17.15
N ILE A 366 0.98 -18.28 17.80
CA ILE A 366 2.11 -18.56 18.71
C ILE A 366 1.61 -19.37 19.91
N VAL A 367 0.45 -19.04 20.48
CA VAL A 367 -0.16 -19.82 21.56
C VAL A 367 -0.43 -21.25 21.10
N LYS A 368 -1.09 -21.43 19.94
CA LYS A 368 -1.38 -22.74 19.37
C LYS A 368 -0.11 -23.55 19.12
N TYR A 369 0.89 -22.93 18.49
CA TYR A 369 2.17 -23.55 18.21
C TYR A 369 2.88 -23.96 19.51
N LEU A 370 2.91 -23.09 20.52
CA LEU A 370 3.48 -23.38 21.83
C LEU A 370 2.73 -24.53 22.52
N SER A 371 1.39 -24.54 22.50
CA SER A 371 0.61 -25.61 23.12
C SER A 371 0.76 -26.96 22.40
N GLU A 372 0.95 -26.95 21.08
CA GLU A 372 1.13 -28.17 20.30
C GLU A 372 2.57 -28.73 20.39
N ASN A 373 3.57 -27.87 20.61
CA ASN A 373 4.99 -28.26 20.55
C ASN A 373 5.69 -28.26 21.92
N THR A 374 5.03 -27.80 22.98
CA THR A 374 5.53 -27.88 24.35
C THR A 374 4.56 -28.67 25.22
N GLU A 375 5.01 -29.30 26.31
CA GLU A 375 4.10 -29.89 27.32
C GLU A 375 3.31 -28.80 28.10
N SER A 376 3.31 -27.56 27.61
CA SER A 376 2.54 -26.46 28.18
C SER A 376 1.11 -26.56 27.69
N ASP A 377 0.13 -26.58 28.60
CA ASP A 377 -1.26 -26.36 28.21
C ASP A 377 -1.43 -24.98 27.55
N GLU A 378 -2.55 -24.78 26.86
CA GLU A 378 -2.88 -23.52 26.17
C GLU A 378 -2.82 -22.30 27.12
N THR A 379 -3.14 -22.51 28.40
CA THR A 379 -3.07 -21.47 29.45
C THR A 379 -1.64 -20.98 29.67
N LYS A 380 -0.66 -21.91 29.73
CA LYS A 380 0.74 -21.57 29.92
C LYS A 380 1.34 -20.94 28.66
N ALA A 381 1.00 -21.44 27.48
CA ALA A 381 1.35 -20.82 26.20
C ALA A 381 0.85 -19.36 26.12
N LYS A 382 -0.41 -19.12 26.51
CA LYS A 382 -1.00 -17.78 26.59
C LYS A 382 -0.24 -16.87 27.55
N LYS A 383 0.11 -17.35 28.75
CA LYS A 383 0.93 -16.57 29.71
C LYS A 383 2.30 -16.20 29.15
N ILE A 384 2.95 -17.08 28.38
CA ILE A 384 4.24 -16.78 27.74
C ILE A 384 4.09 -15.65 26.73
N VAL A 385 3.08 -15.74 25.87
CA VAL A 385 2.76 -14.71 24.87
C VAL A 385 2.40 -13.38 25.55
N ASP A 386 1.57 -13.39 26.58
CA ASP A 386 1.20 -12.19 27.35
C ASP A 386 2.41 -11.55 28.03
N ARG A 387 3.35 -12.36 28.57
CA ARG A 387 4.58 -11.86 29.20
C ARG A 387 5.60 -11.30 28.20
N LEU A 388 5.66 -11.84 26.99
CA LEU A 388 6.46 -11.26 25.90
C LEU A 388 5.91 -9.88 25.50
N GLY A 389 4.65 -9.59 25.85
CA GLY A 389 4.01 -8.28 25.80
C GLY A 389 3.58 -7.88 24.39
N SER A 390 3.12 -6.63 24.23
CA SER A 390 2.86 -6.00 22.92
C SER A 390 4.09 -5.85 22.01
N GLY A 391 5.22 -6.48 22.37
CA GLY A 391 6.37 -6.62 21.48
C GLY A 391 6.27 -7.83 20.54
N ILE A 392 5.33 -8.76 20.79
CA ILE A 392 4.92 -9.75 19.78
C ILE A 392 3.80 -9.14 18.94
N GLY A 393 4.13 -8.05 18.25
CA GLY A 393 3.30 -7.56 17.15
C GLY A 393 3.65 -8.28 15.84
N PRO A 394 3.27 -7.71 14.68
CA PRO A 394 3.64 -8.16 13.31
C PRO A 394 5.13 -8.32 13.00
N GLU A 395 5.96 -8.19 14.03
CA GLU A 395 7.40 -8.07 14.05
C GLU A 395 8.11 -9.41 14.34
N VAL A 396 7.38 -10.43 14.81
CA VAL A 396 7.90 -11.78 15.06
C VAL A 396 7.71 -12.65 13.80
N ALA A 397 8.80 -12.88 13.08
CA ALA A 397 8.83 -13.69 11.87
C ALA A 397 8.50 -15.17 12.13
N ALA A 398 8.94 -15.71 13.28
CA ALA A 398 8.70 -17.10 13.65
C ALA A 398 8.99 -17.35 15.13
N VAL A 399 8.35 -18.38 15.70
CA VAL A 399 8.72 -18.97 17.00
C VAL A 399 8.95 -20.47 16.79
N ARG A 400 10.05 -21.02 17.31
CA ARG A 400 10.43 -22.45 17.20
C ARG A 400 10.95 -22.98 18.52
N CYS A 401 10.71 -24.26 18.82
CA CYS A 401 11.41 -24.96 19.89
C CYS A 401 12.60 -25.73 19.32
N ILE A 402 13.80 -25.53 19.86
CA ILE A 402 15.04 -26.19 19.40
C ILE A 402 15.72 -26.97 20.52
N GLY A 403 16.19 -28.17 20.17
CA GLY A 403 17.06 -29.00 21.00
C GLY A 403 16.39 -29.74 22.17
N GLN A 404 17.20 -30.53 22.86
CA GLN A 404 16.93 -31.07 24.18
C GLN A 404 18.09 -30.72 25.13
N PRO A 405 17.84 -30.07 26.27
CA PRO A 405 16.54 -29.56 26.71
C PRO A 405 16.01 -28.43 25.78
N ARG A 406 14.68 -28.29 25.69
CA ARG A 406 14.00 -27.42 24.71
C ARG A 406 14.30 -25.95 25.00
N HIS A 407 14.85 -25.25 24.01
CA HIS A 407 15.01 -23.79 24.01
C HIS A 407 13.97 -23.15 23.11
N LEU A 408 13.47 -21.98 23.50
CA LEU A 408 12.54 -21.21 22.68
C LEU A 408 13.33 -20.23 21.78
N GLN A 409 13.24 -20.42 20.47
CA GLN A 409 13.81 -19.55 19.45
C GLN A 409 12.73 -18.60 18.92
N ILE A 410 12.94 -17.28 19.04
CA ILE A 410 12.06 -16.23 18.52
C ILE A 410 12.83 -15.49 17.42
N VAL A 411 12.30 -15.47 16.20
CA VAL A 411 12.87 -14.77 15.06
C VAL A 411 12.17 -13.43 14.89
N VAL A 412 12.90 -12.32 14.84
CA VAL A 412 12.36 -10.95 14.74
C VAL A 412 12.92 -10.19 13.55
N ASN A 413 12.17 -9.24 12.98
CA ASN A 413 12.53 -8.56 11.72
C ASN A 413 13.63 -7.47 11.87
N SER A 414 13.91 -6.93 13.06
CA SER A 414 14.83 -5.79 13.23
C SER A 414 15.69 -5.83 14.50
N ILE A 415 16.79 -5.04 14.51
CA ILE A 415 17.69 -4.89 15.67
C ILE A 415 16.98 -4.23 16.86
N TYR A 416 16.16 -3.21 16.58
CA TYR A 416 15.36 -2.56 17.62
C TYR A 416 14.45 -3.58 18.31
N GLN A 417 13.83 -4.47 17.51
CA GLN A 417 12.96 -5.55 17.99
C GLN A 417 13.73 -6.61 18.77
N GLN A 418 14.92 -7.02 18.32
CA GLN A 418 15.78 -7.96 19.07
C GLN A 418 16.11 -7.39 20.46
N ARG A 419 16.48 -6.12 20.54
CA ARG A 419 16.76 -5.43 21.82
C ARG A 419 15.53 -5.29 22.71
N ARG A 420 14.33 -5.10 22.14
CA ARG A 420 13.07 -5.01 22.89
C ARG A 420 12.64 -6.38 23.43
N CYS A 421 12.68 -7.43 22.60
CA CYS A 421 12.40 -8.80 23.02
C CYS A 421 13.39 -9.27 24.10
N LEU A 422 14.69 -9.00 23.93
CA LEU A 422 15.71 -9.34 24.94
C LEU A 422 15.42 -8.70 26.30
N ARG A 423 14.99 -7.43 26.32
CA ARG A 423 14.59 -6.74 27.55
C ARG A 423 13.38 -7.38 28.24
N ASN A 424 12.41 -7.86 27.48
CA ASN A 424 11.22 -8.53 28.04
C ASN A 424 11.57 -9.94 28.54
N VAL A 425 12.38 -10.69 27.79
CA VAL A 425 12.85 -12.03 28.18
C VAL A 425 13.69 -11.98 29.45
N HIS A 426 14.55 -10.97 29.63
CA HIS A 426 15.35 -10.80 30.87
C HIS A 426 14.49 -10.61 32.13
N LYS A 427 13.23 -10.18 31.99
CA LYS A 427 12.29 -10.05 33.12
C LYS A 427 11.58 -11.36 33.46
N MET A 428 11.75 -12.41 32.66
CA MET A 428 11.12 -13.72 32.89
C MET A 428 11.96 -14.58 33.84
N LYS A 429 11.34 -15.19 34.86
CA LYS A 429 12.01 -16.17 35.72
C LYS A 429 12.33 -17.42 34.89
N THR A 430 13.59 -17.87 34.97
CA THR A 430 14.20 -18.96 34.18
C THR A 430 13.63 -20.36 34.47
N SER A 431 12.70 -20.52 35.41
CA SER A 431 12.17 -21.83 35.80
C SER A 431 11.29 -22.50 34.74
N GLU A 432 10.89 -21.80 33.67
CA GLU A 432 9.96 -22.34 32.67
C GLU A 432 10.64 -22.84 31.38
N PHE A 433 11.87 -22.41 31.08
CA PHE A 433 12.67 -22.83 29.92
C PHE A 433 14.17 -22.78 30.27
N ASN A 434 14.96 -23.74 29.77
CA ASN A 434 16.41 -23.74 30.02
C ASN A 434 17.16 -22.60 29.29
N GLY A 435 16.49 -21.90 28.36
CA GLY A 435 17.01 -20.70 27.71
C GLY A 435 16.13 -20.20 26.56
N PHE A 436 16.37 -18.96 26.14
CA PHE A 436 15.74 -18.31 24.99
C PHE A 436 16.81 -17.93 23.97
N TYR A 437 16.52 -18.13 22.68
CA TYR A 437 17.32 -17.61 21.58
C TYR A 437 16.49 -16.59 20.81
N ILE A 438 16.93 -15.34 20.74
CA ILE A 438 16.28 -14.33 19.88
C ILE A 438 17.18 -14.11 18.68
N GLU A 439 16.76 -14.64 17.53
CA GLU A 439 17.47 -14.51 16.26
C GLU A 439 16.83 -13.38 15.46
N ARG A 440 17.65 -12.59 14.76
CA ARG A 440 17.14 -11.62 13.80
C ARG A 440 16.90 -12.35 12.47
N PHE A 441 15.81 -12.06 11.77
CA PHE A 441 15.67 -12.44 10.37
C PHE A 441 16.72 -11.66 9.58
N ILE A 442 17.76 -12.38 9.16
CA ILE A 442 18.84 -11.86 8.34
C ILE A 442 18.52 -12.30 6.90
N SER A 443 18.51 -11.35 5.95
CA SER A 443 18.22 -11.68 4.55
C SER A 443 19.22 -12.72 4.02
N TRP A 444 18.89 -13.43 2.94
CA TRP A 444 19.82 -14.41 2.37
C TRP A 444 21.17 -13.77 2.00
N GLU A 445 21.16 -12.53 1.50
CA GLU A 445 22.37 -11.76 1.20
C GLU A 445 23.17 -11.41 2.46
N GLU A 446 22.51 -10.92 3.52
CA GLU A 446 23.18 -10.63 4.79
C GLU A 446 23.74 -11.92 5.43
N ARG A 447 23.06 -13.06 5.29
CA ARG A 447 23.51 -14.37 5.80
C ARG A 447 24.71 -14.88 5.01
N LYS A 448 24.72 -14.65 3.69
CA LYS A 448 25.88 -14.96 2.83
C LYS A 448 27.07 -14.10 3.24
N ALA A 449 26.89 -12.79 3.42
CA ALA A 449 27.94 -11.88 3.87
C ALA A 449 28.51 -12.29 5.24
N PHE A 450 27.66 -12.63 6.20
CA PHE A 450 28.11 -13.13 7.52
C PHE A 450 28.91 -14.43 7.41
N HIS A 451 28.48 -15.40 6.59
CA HIS A 451 29.23 -16.63 6.38
C HIS A 451 30.54 -16.40 5.61
N GLU A 452 30.58 -15.44 4.69
CA GLU A 452 31.80 -15.00 3.98
C GLU A 452 32.79 -14.41 4.98
N ASP A 453 32.35 -13.52 5.87
CA ASP A 453 33.16 -12.93 6.94
C ASP A 453 33.71 -14.00 7.90
N GLN A 454 32.87 -14.95 8.33
CA GLN A 454 33.32 -16.08 9.17
C GLN A 454 34.36 -16.95 8.46
N ARG A 455 34.20 -17.20 7.16
CA ARG A 455 35.20 -17.93 6.35
C ARG A 455 36.51 -17.15 6.22
N ASN A 456 36.43 -15.84 6.07
CA ASN A 456 37.61 -14.97 6.01
C ASN A 456 38.34 -14.93 7.36
N MET A 457 37.60 -14.87 8.48
CA MET A 457 38.16 -14.98 9.82
C MET A 457 38.80 -16.34 10.10
N ALA A 458 38.29 -17.42 9.54
CA ALA A 458 38.89 -18.75 9.68
C ALA A 458 40.10 -19.00 8.76
N ARG A 459 40.29 -18.17 7.74
CA ARG A 459 41.44 -18.22 6.83
C ARG A 459 42.64 -17.39 7.31
N ASN A 460 42.36 -16.34 8.09
CA ASN A 460 43.37 -15.57 8.82
C ASN A 460 43.71 -16.25 10.14
#